data_AF-G6ATV2-F1
#
_entry.id   AF-G6ATV2-F1
#
_cell.length_a   1.000
_cell.length_b   1.000
_cell.length_c   1.000
_cell.angle_alpha   90.00
_cell.angle_beta   90.00
_cell.angle_gamma   90.00
#
_symmetry.space_group_name_H-M   'P 1'
#
loop_
_entity.id
_entity.type
_entity.pdbx_description
1 polymer ?
#
loop_
_entity_poly.entity_id
_entity_poly.type
_entity_poly.pdbx_seq_one_letter_code
_entity_poly.pdbx_strand_id
1 'polypeptide(L)'
;MFAQTAESYVVLDNAAGTLTFKHDANKPAGAFSLNEGETNPAWYDGDGTEDLYNKNNIKKVVFDASFANARPTNCYSWFFGCKDLTTIEGIGYLNTENVTSMRAMFSGCSSLTSLDVSNFKTQNVTSMRAMFSRCSSLTSLDVSKFNTDKV
;
A
#
# COMPACT_ATOMS: atom_id res chain seq x y z
N MET A 1 -1.44 32.51 -13.67
CA MET A 1 -1.18 31.63 -12.51
C MET A 1 -1.25 30.21 -13.02
N PHE A 2 -0.13 29.49 -13.12
CA PHE A 2 -0.18 28.08 -13.48
C PHE A 2 -0.66 27.31 -12.25
N ALA A 3 -1.77 26.58 -12.37
CA ALA A 3 -2.19 25.67 -11.30
C ALA A 3 -1.09 24.62 -11.13
N GLN A 4 -0.64 24.41 -9.89
CA GLN A 4 0.29 23.34 -9.59
C GLN A 4 -0.38 21.99 -9.88
N THR A 5 0.30 21.14 -10.65
CA THR A 5 -0.20 19.81 -11.02
C THR A 5 -0.37 18.97 -9.76
N ALA A 6 -1.48 18.24 -9.65
CA ALA A 6 -1.69 17.32 -8.54
C ALA A 6 -0.71 16.13 -8.64
N GLU A 7 -0.16 15.73 -7.51
CA GLU A 7 0.78 14.62 -7.41
C GLU A 7 0.30 13.62 -6.37
N SER A 8 0.61 12.34 -6.59
CA SER A 8 0.40 11.30 -5.58
C SER A 8 1.59 11.23 -4.63
N TYR A 9 1.33 11.22 -3.33
CA TYR A 9 2.38 11.18 -2.31
C TYR A 9 1.92 10.49 -1.03
N VAL A 10 2.89 10.15 -0.18
CA VAL A 10 2.66 9.48 1.10
C VAL A 10 3.35 10.25 2.22
N VAL A 11 2.64 10.47 3.32
CA VAL A 11 3.15 11.14 4.52
C VAL A 11 3.20 10.14 5.66
N LEU A 12 4.36 10.00 6.31
CA LEU A 12 4.52 9.21 7.52
C LEU A 12 4.52 10.13 8.74
N ASP A 13 3.52 9.98 9.60
CA ASP A 13 3.55 10.51 10.96
C ASP A 13 4.16 9.46 11.88
N ASN A 14 5.44 9.65 12.23
CA ASN A 14 6.18 8.74 13.11
C ASN A 14 5.66 8.71 14.55
N ALA A 15 5.09 9.82 15.04
CA ALA A 15 4.57 9.89 16.40
C ALA A 15 3.27 9.09 16.51
N ALA A 16 2.38 9.24 15.51
CA ALA A 16 1.13 8.49 15.44
C ALA A 16 1.29 7.07 14.88
N GLY A 17 2.39 6.77 14.19
CA GLY A 17 2.54 5.53 13.43
C GLY A 17 1.55 5.42 12.27
N THR A 18 1.25 6.55 11.61
CA THR A 18 0.24 6.62 10.56
C THR A 18 0.85 6.95 9.21
N LEU A 19 0.58 6.11 8.22
CA LEU A 19 0.99 6.31 6.82
C LEU A 19 -0.21 6.78 5.99
N THR A 20 -0.16 8.00 5.45
CA THR A 20 -1.29 8.63 4.75
C THR A 20 -0.99 8.85 3.27
N PHE A 21 -1.82 8.29 2.39
CA PHE A 21 -1.75 8.42 0.94
C PHE A 21 -2.67 9.56 0.48
N LYS A 22 -2.16 10.47 -0.36
CA LYS A 22 -2.88 11.64 -0.88
C LYS A 22 -2.59 11.89 -2.35
N HIS A 23 -3.51 12.59 -3.02
CA HIS A 23 -3.32 13.06 -4.39
C HIS A 23 -3.89 14.47 -4.56
N ASP A 24 -3.03 15.48 -4.43
CA ASP A 24 -3.38 16.88 -4.57
C ASP A 24 -2.15 17.74 -4.93
N ALA A 25 -2.35 19.05 -5.08
CA ALA A 25 -1.29 20.00 -5.41
C ALA A 25 -0.42 20.41 -4.19
N ASN A 26 -0.72 19.91 -3.00
CA ASN A 26 -0.15 20.36 -1.73
C ASN A 26 0.84 19.36 -1.12
N LYS A 27 1.64 18.68 -1.96
CA LYS A 27 2.66 17.74 -1.50
C LYS A 27 3.65 18.43 -0.55
N PRO A 28 3.70 18.05 0.75
CA PRO A 28 4.61 18.69 1.69
C PRO A 28 6.04 18.22 1.46
N ALA A 29 7.01 19.05 1.88
CA ALA A 29 8.42 18.65 1.91
C ALA A 29 8.60 17.39 2.77
N GLY A 30 9.38 16.43 2.27
CA GLY A 30 9.62 15.15 2.96
C GLY A 30 8.54 14.09 2.73
N ALA A 31 7.46 14.38 1.99
CA ALA A 31 6.52 13.33 1.56
C ALA A 31 7.21 12.38 0.57
N PHE A 32 6.92 11.08 0.72
CA PHE A 32 7.41 10.05 -0.18
C PHE A 32 6.62 10.07 -1.50
N SER A 33 7.33 9.88 -2.61
CA SER A 33 6.68 9.50 -3.87
C SER A 33 6.26 8.03 -3.81
N LEU A 34 5.25 7.66 -4.59
CA LEU A 34 4.96 6.25 -4.84
C LEU A 34 6.16 5.61 -5.56
N ASN A 35 6.48 4.36 -5.23
CA ASN A 35 7.46 3.59 -5.99
C ASN A 35 6.97 3.32 -7.41
N GLU A 36 7.93 3.17 -8.33
CA GLU A 36 7.72 2.74 -9.70
C GLU A 36 8.41 1.38 -9.93
N GLY A 37 7.76 0.50 -10.69
CA GLY A 37 8.24 -0.86 -10.94
C GLY A 37 8.29 -1.73 -9.67
N GLU A 38 9.07 -2.81 -9.69
CA GLU A 38 9.29 -3.68 -8.52
C GLU A 38 10.41 -3.14 -7.60
N THR A 39 10.32 -1.87 -7.23
CA THR A 39 11.22 -1.23 -6.26
C THR A 39 10.54 -1.10 -4.91
N ASN A 40 11.26 -1.28 -3.80
CA ASN A 40 10.69 -1.08 -2.46
C ASN A 40 10.19 0.37 -2.31
N PRO A 41 9.04 0.59 -1.64
CA PRO A 41 8.56 1.94 -1.41
C PRO A 41 9.51 2.73 -0.51
N ALA A 42 9.57 4.05 -0.66
CA ALA A 42 10.48 4.90 0.10
C ALA A 42 10.18 4.94 1.62
N TRP A 43 8.97 4.53 2.03
CA TRP A 43 8.58 4.35 3.44
C TRP A 43 8.84 2.93 3.98
N TYR A 44 9.54 2.09 3.22
CA TYR A 44 10.10 0.85 3.75
C TYR A 44 11.48 1.14 4.36
N ASP A 45 11.62 0.87 5.65
CA ASP A 45 12.91 0.87 6.34
C ASP A 45 13.22 -0.55 6.83
N GLY A 46 14.09 -1.26 6.09
CA GLY A 46 14.55 -2.59 6.46
C GLY A 46 15.84 -2.54 7.28
N ASP A 47 16.06 -3.51 8.18
CA ASP A 47 17.37 -3.68 8.86
C ASP A 47 18.41 -4.45 8.05
N GLY A 48 18.05 -5.00 6.89
CA GLY A 48 18.93 -5.93 6.19
C GLY A 48 19.10 -7.27 6.90
N THR A 49 18.24 -7.57 7.89
CA THR A 49 18.14 -8.91 8.48
C THR A 49 17.22 -9.80 7.63
N GLU A 50 17.21 -11.10 7.94
CA GLU A 50 16.30 -12.06 7.32
C GLU A 50 14.84 -11.86 7.77
N ASP A 51 14.62 -11.07 8.82
CA ASP A 51 13.28 -10.78 9.32
C ASP A 51 12.59 -9.80 8.37
N LEU A 52 11.43 -10.21 7.85
CA LEU A 52 10.60 -9.43 6.93
C LEU A 52 9.90 -8.29 7.70
N TYR A 53 10.67 -7.41 8.35
CA TYR A 53 10.19 -6.36 9.25
C TYR A 53 10.45 -4.96 8.68
N ASN A 54 9.42 -4.11 8.69
CA ASN A 54 9.56 -2.68 8.46
C ASN A 54 9.74 -1.97 9.80
N LYS A 55 10.87 -1.29 9.99
CA LYS A 55 11.20 -0.55 11.21
C LYS A 55 10.31 0.65 11.45
N ASN A 56 9.68 1.18 10.41
CA ASN A 56 8.68 2.21 10.60
C ASN A 56 7.51 1.60 11.40
N ASN A 57 7.18 2.23 12.53
CA ASN A 57 6.12 1.82 13.44
C ASN A 57 4.73 2.13 12.86
N ILE A 58 4.42 1.54 11.70
CA ILE A 58 3.18 1.79 10.97
C ILE A 58 2.07 0.94 11.58
N LYS A 59 1.20 1.59 12.36
CA LYS A 59 0.04 1.00 13.02
C LYS A 59 -1.25 1.22 12.24
N LYS A 60 -1.28 2.29 11.47
CA LYS A 60 -2.45 2.75 10.71
C LYS A 60 -2.04 3.20 9.31
N VAL A 61 -2.84 2.82 8.32
CA VAL A 61 -2.77 3.35 6.95
C VAL A 61 -4.06 4.12 6.67
N VAL A 62 -3.92 5.27 6.03
CA VAL A 62 -5.05 6.09 5.58
C VAL A 62 -4.89 6.37 4.09
N PHE A 63 -5.86 5.94 3.29
CA PHE A 63 -6.06 6.48 1.96
C PHE A 63 -7.03 7.65 2.07
N ASP A 64 -6.51 8.87 1.91
CA ASP A 64 -7.34 10.07 1.88
C ASP A 64 -8.29 10.05 0.68
N ALA A 65 -9.46 10.69 0.78
CA ALA A 65 -10.43 10.72 -0.32
C ALA A 65 -9.84 11.29 -1.62
N SER A 66 -8.87 12.20 -1.52
CA SER A 66 -8.12 12.72 -2.67
C SER A 66 -7.43 11.60 -3.47
N PHE A 67 -7.01 10.52 -2.82
CA PHE A 67 -6.29 9.41 -3.44
C PHE A 67 -7.14 8.60 -4.44
N ALA A 68 -8.46 8.77 -4.46
CA ALA A 68 -9.34 8.19 -5.49
C ALA A 68 -8.93 8.60 -6.93
N ASN A 69 -8.27 9.76 -7.05
CA ASN A 69 -7.77 10.28 -8.32
C ASN A 69 -6.34 9.85 -8.63
N ALA A 70 -5.64 9.20 -7.71
CA ALA A 70 -4.34 8.60 -7.97
C ALA A 70 -4.45 7.43 -8.95
N ARG A 71 -3.40 7.21 -9.74
CA ARG A 71 -3.27 6.07 -10.68
C ARG A 71 -1.93 5.36 -10.48
N PRO A 72 -1.71 4.70 -9.34
CA PRO A 72 -0.49 3.92 -9.13
C PRO A 72 -0.35 2.86 -10.24
N THR A 73 0.87 2.65 -10.70
CA THR A 73 1.19 1.61 -11.69
C THR A 73 1.69 0.33 -11.04
N ASN A 74 1.94 0.36 -9.72
CA ASN A 74 2.46 -0.75 -8.93
C ASN A 74 2.09 -0.53 -7.44
N CYS A 75 1.93 -1.64 -6.72
CA CYS A 75 1.74 -1.69 -5.27
C CYS A 75 2.77 -2.63 -4.61
N TYR A 76 3.91 -2.83 -5.27
CA TYR A 76 4.99 -3.71 -4.81
C TYR A 76 5.43 -3.29 -3.40
N SER A 77 5.34 -4.22 -2.45
CA SER A 77 5.80 -4.09 -1.06
C SER A 77 5.24 -2.89 -0.26
N TRP A 78 4.10 -2.31 -0.64
CA TRP A 78 3.57 -1.10 0.02
C TRP A 78 3.42 -1.22 1.54
N PHE A 79 3.03 -2.37 2.07
CA PHE A 79 2.90 -2.60 3.51
C PHE A 79 3.75 -3.78 3.98
N PHE A 80 4.77 -4.12 3.20
CA PHE A 80 5.67 -5.22 3.51
C PHE A 80 6.28 -5.03 4.91
N GLY A 81 6.17 -6.06 5.74
CA GLY A 81 6.74 -6.13 7.08
C GLY A 81 6.14 -5.18 8.11
N CYS A 82 5.01 -4.53 7.83
CA CYS A 82 4.32 -3.67 8.79
C CYS A 82 3.59 -4.52 9.85
N LYS A 83 4.36 -5.14 10.75
CA LYS A 83 3.84 -6.12 11.73
C LYS A 83 2.82 -5.52 12.69
N ASP A 84 2.94 -4.23 12.99
CA ASP A 84 2.08 -3.51 13.95
C ASP A 84 0.86 -2.86 13.27
N LEU A 85 0.70 -3.02 11.94
CA LEU A 85 -0.44 -2.50 11.19
C LEU A 85 -1.73 -3.23 11.59
N THR A 86 -2.67 -2.47 12.16
CA THR A 86 -3.96 -3.01 12.63
C THR A 86 -5.15 -2.39 11.91
N THR A 87 -4.99 -1.18 11.35
CA THR A 87 -6.09 -0.40 10.78
C THR A 87 -5.72 0.13 9.40
N ILE A 88 -6.61 -0.08 8.42
CA ILE A 88 -6.54 0.56 7.11
C ILE A 88 -7.85 1.28 6.84
N GLU A 89 -7.79 2.60 6.72
CA GLU A 89 -8.95 3.45 6.43
C GLU A 89 -8.92 3.89 4.98
N GLY A 90 -10.10 3.97 4.36
CA GLY A 90 -10.25 4.51 3.01
C GLY A 90 -9.69 3.61 1.90
N ILE A 91 -9.43 2.32 2.15
CA ILE A 91 -8.86 1.41 1.12
C ILE A 91 -9.67 1.37 -0.18
N GLY A 92 -10.97 1.70 -0.14
CA GLY A 92 -11.81 1.91 -1.32
C GLY A 92 -11.38 3.08 -2.23
N TYR A 93 -10.53 4.00 -1.77
CA TYR A 93 -9.95 5.06 -2.59
C TYR A 93 -8.68 4.62 -3.33
N LEU A 94 -8.15 3.42 -3.06
CA LEU A 94 -7.05 2.87 -3.83
C LEU A 94 -7.56 2.35 -5.18
N ASN A 95 -7.33 3.11 -6.25
CA ASN A 95 -7.61 2.67 -7.61
C ASN A 95 -6.45 1.85 -8.18
N THR A 96 -6.65 0.54 -8.33
CA THR A 96 -5.62 -0.39 -8.82
C THR A 96 -5.73 -0.71 -10.32
N GLU A 97 -6.50 0.06 -11.11
CA GLU A 97 -6.78 -0.31 -12.51
C GLU A 97 -5.55 -0.39 -13.41
N ASN A 98 -4.50 0.37 -13.08
CA ASN A 98 -3.24 0.41 -13.80
C ASN A 98 -2.11 -0.35 -13.10
N VAL A 99 -2.39 -1.01 -11.97
CA VAL A 99 -1.38 -1.72 -11.18
C VAL A 99 -0.99 -3.01 -11.90
N THR A 100 0.32 -3.19 -12.11
CA THR A 100 0.87 -4.39 -12.76
C THR A 100 1.51 -5.38 -11.78
N SER A 101 1.90 -4.94 -10.58
CA SER A 101 2.44 -5.80 -9.53
C SER A 101 1.84 -5.45 -8.18
N MET A 102 1.30 -6.46 -7.48
CA MET A 102 0.84 -6.41 -6.09
C MET A 102 1.70 -7.33 -5.20
N ARG A 103 2.88 -7.71 -5.68
CA ARG A 103 3.81 -8.60 -4.99
C ARG A 103 4.13 -8.06 -3.60
N ALA A 104 3.99 -8.94 -2.62
CA ALA A 104 4.27 -8.70 -1.21
C ALA A 104 3.56 -7.49 -0.58
N MET A 105 2.49 -6.97 -1.19
CA MET A 105 1.82 -5.73 -0.78
C MET A 105 1.44 -5.70 0.71
N PHE A 106 0.93 -6.81 1.26
CA PHE A 106 0.57 -6.94 2.69
C PHE A 106 1.42 -8.00 3.41
N SER A 107 2.49 -8.49 2.79
CA SER A 107 3.29 -9.57 3.36
C SER A 107 3.86 -9.14 4.71
N GLY A 108 3.64 -9.92 5.77
CA GLY A 108 4.13 -9.63 7.12
C GLY A 108 3.26 -8.68 7.94
N CYS A 109 2.07 -8.29 7.46
CA CYS A 109 1.07 -7.57 8.26
C CYS A 109 0.40 -8.49 9.29
N SER A 110 1.17 -9.02 10.24
CA SER A 110 0.74 -10.07 11.17
C SER A 110 -0.31 -9.63 12.18
N SER A 111 -0.44 -8.34 12.48
CA SER A 111 -1.47 -7.79 13.38
C SER A 111 -2.76 -7.36 12.66
N LEU A 112 -2.83 -7.43 11.34
CA LEU A 112 -4.01 -7.00 10.58
C LEU A 112 -5.09 -8.09 10.66
N THR A 113 -6.24 -7.75 11.26
CA THR A 113 -7.33 -8.70 11.52
C THR A 113 -8.42 -8.71 10.45
N SER A 114 -8.54 -7.62 9.67
CA SER A 114 -9.51 -7.47 8.60
C SER A 114 -8.94 -6.66 7.45
N LEU A 115 -9.34 -7.01 6.23
CA LEU A 115 -8.91 -6.32 5.01
C LEU A 115 -10.00 -6.48 3.95
N ASP A 116 -10.56 -5.35 3.48
CA ASP A 116 -11.48 -5.33 2.35
C ASP A 116 -10.71 -5.07 1.05
N VAL A 117 -10.61 -6.09 0.20
CA VAL A 117 -9.98 -6.03 -1.13
C VAL A 117 -11.00 -6.01 -2.27
N SER A 118 -12.28 -5.79 -1.97
CA SER A 118 -13.36 -5.95 -2.94
C SER A 118 -13.37 -4.89 -4.06
N ASN A 119 -12.60 -3.82 -3.92
CA ASN A 119 -12.39 -2.79 -4.95
C ASN A 119 -11.13 -3.05 -5.81
N PHE A 120 -10.34 -4.08 -5.53
CA PHE A 120 -9.11 -4.30 -6.26
C PHE A 120 -9.40 -4.80 -7.68
N LYS A 121 -9.11 -3.94 -8.65
CA LYS A 121 -9.01 -4.25 -10.07
C LYS A 121 -7.68 -4.94 -10.32
N THR A 122 -7.72 -6.22 -10.70
CA THR A 122 -6.54 -7.09 -10.83
C THR A 122 -6.27 -7.58 -12.25
N GLN A 123 -7.07 -7.15 -13.23
CA GLN A 123 -6.98 -7.57 -14.64
C GLN A 123 -5.67 -7.23 -15.36
N ASN A 124 -4.84 -6.38 -14.76
CA ASN A 124 -3.52 -5.99 -15.28
C ASN A 124 -2.36 -6.47 -14.41
N VAL A 125 -2.66 -7.10 -13.28
CA VAL A 125 -1.64 -7.60 -12.36
C VAL A 125 -1.03 -8.87 -12.94
N THR A 126 0.30 -8.90 -13.03
CA THR A 126 1.07 -10.07 -13.49
C THR A 126 1.80 -10.77 -12.34
N SER A 127 1.77 -10.20 -11.14
CA SER A 127 2.42 -10.78 -9.96
C SER A 127 1.67 -10.42 -8.68
N MET A 128 1.19 -11.45 -7.99
CA MET A 128 0.63 -11.39 -6.63
C MET A 128 1.47 -12.19 -5.63
N ARG A 129 2.73 -12.49 -5.98
CA ARG A 129 3.61 -13.35 -5.18
C ARG A 129 3.69 -12.83 -3.74
N ALA A 130 3.40 -13.72 -2.78
CA ALA A 130 3.44 -13.44 -1.35
C ALA A 130 2.54 -12.28 -0.88
N MET A 131 1.52 -11.84 -1.65
CA MET A 131 0.71 -10.66 -1.34
C MET A 131 0.18 -10.62 0.10
N PHE A 132 -0.25 -11.76 0.65
CA PHE A 132 -0.77 -11.92 2.02
C PHE A 132 0.08 -12.88 2.88
N SER A 133 1.32 -13.14 2.50
CA SER A 133 2.20 -14.04 3.25
C SER A 133 2.39 -13.55 4.68
N ARG A 134 2.33 -14.43 5.68
CA ARG A 134 2.52 -14.10 7.11
C ARG A 134 1.53 -13.07 7.70
N CYS A 135 0.37 -12.86 7.06
CA CYS A 135 -0.76 -12.14 7.68
C CYS A 135 -1.50 -13.03 8.70
N SER A 136 -0.82 -13.43 9.78
CA SER A 136 -1.31 -14.48 10.69
C SER A 136 -2.62 -14.17 11.41
N SER A 137 -2.96 -12.89 11.60
CA SER A 137 -4.23 -12.49 12.23
C SER A 137 -5.40 -12.35 11.24
N LEU A 138 -5.14 -12.41 9.94
CA LEU A 138 -6.17 -12.36 8.90
C LEU A 138 -6.79 -13.75 8.73
N THR A 139 -7.89 -14.00 9.44
CA THR A 139 -8.53 -15.33 9.48
C THR A 139 -9.47 -15.60 8.32
N SER A 140 -9.91 -14.56 7.62
CA SER A 140 -10.73 -14.65 6.42
C SER A 140 -10.41 -13.51 5.46
N LEU A 141 -10.49 -13.77 4.16
CA LEU A 141 -10.29 -12.79 3.11
C LEU A 141 -11.10 -13.19 1.88
N ASP A 142 -12.02 -12.34 1.46
CA ASP A 142 -12.77 -12.54 0.22
C ASP A 142 -11.96 -12.02 -0.97
N VAL A 143 -11.44 -12.94 -1.78
CA VAL A 143 -10.71 -12.67 -3.02
C VAL A 143 -11.51 -13.04 -4.27
N SER A 144 -12.81 -13.28 -4.14
CA SER A 144 -13.66 -13.76 -5.24
C SER A 144 -13.69 -12.85 -6.48
N LYS A 145 -13.37 -11.56 -6.30
CA LYS A 145 -13.30 -10.57 -7.38
C LYS A 145 -11.94 -10.51 -8.09
N PHE A 146 -10.95 -11.28 -7.66
CA PHE A 146 -9.63 -11.24 -8.28
C PHE A 146 -9.68 -11.92 -9.65
N ASN A 147 -9.23 -11.21 -10.69
CA ASN A 147 -8.90 -11.78 -11.98
C ASN A 147 -7.42 -12.21 -11.95
N THR A 148 -7.17 -13.49 -12.17
CA THR A 148 -5.82 -14.08 -12.16
C THR A 148 -5.38 -14.56 -13.54
N ASP A 149 -6.01 -14.11 -14.63
CA ASP A 149 -5.75 -14.60 -15.99
C ASP A 149 -4.33 -14.23 -16.49
N LYS A 150 -3.70 -13.23 -15.87
CA LYS A 150 -2.37 -12.72 -16.22
C LYS A 150 -1.27 -13.03 -15.19
N VAL A 151 -1.60 -13.73 -14.10
CA VAL A 151 -0.67 -14.06 -12.99
C VAL A 151 -0.05 -15.44 -13.25
#